data_AF-A0A2M8P2A5-F1
#
_entry.id   AF-A0A2M8P2A5-F1
#
_cell.length_a   1.000
_cell.length_b   1.000
_cell.length_c   1.000
_cell.angle_alpha   90.00
_cell.angle_beta   90.00
_cell.angle_gamma   90.00
#
_symmetry.space_group_name_H-M   'P 1'
#
loop_
_entity.id
_entity.type
_entity.pdbx_description
1 polymer ?
#
loop_
_entity_poly.entity_id
_entity_poly.type
_entity_poly.pdbx_seq_one_letter_code
_entity_poly.pdbx_strand_id
1 'polypeptide(L)'
;MSARLSFSRLITALMILMVCAAIFSAVTFSAPQSAQACNPCECENDRRHNCMGGHFYAFYTKGTPTGCLLEVYSIEPNGTGRRQLRLTERDLARFPTRAQNYLIAASRDQRFALYRLSSGELQVNAGPDRENKVYVTIIRGCPATEVREEVFVKSN
;
A
#
# COMPACT_ATOMS: atom_id res chain seq x y z
N MET A 1 26.00 67.05 19.24
CA MET A 1 24.53 67.20 19.15
C MET A 1 23.91 65.94 19.74
N SER A 2 23.51 65.98 21.02
CA SER A 2 22.93 64.81 21.71
C SER A 2 21.43 64.77 21.48
N ALA A 3 20.96 63.81 20.69
CA ALA A 3 19.55 63.57 20.46
C ALA A 3 18.89 63.04 21.75
N ARG A 4 18.10 63.88 22.43
CA ARG A 4 17.23 63.46 23.53
C ARG A 4 16.03 62.73 22.94
N LEU A 5 16.12 61.41 22.85
CA LEU A 5 14.96 60.56 22.58
C LEU A 5 13.99 60.69 23.76
N SER A 6 12.80 61.26 23.50
CA SER A 6 11.79 61.40 24.54
C SER A 6 11.28 60.03 24.95
N PHE A 7 11.20 59.81 26.25
CA PHE A 7 10.82 58.53 26.87
C PHE A 7 9.50 57.97 26.32
N SER A 8 8.59 58.86 25.90
CA SER A 8 7.33 58.51 25.24
C SER A 8 7.51 57.75 23.92
N ARG A 9 8.49 58.10 23.08
CA ARG A 9 8.73 57.43 21.78
C ARG A 9 9.32 56.03 21.94
N LEU A 10 10.06 55.78 23.03
CA LEU A 10 10.59 54.46 23.38
C LEU A 10 9.48 53.50 23.80
N ILE A 11 8.48 53.97 24.55
CA ILE A 11 7.34 53.15 24.98
C ILE A 11 6.45 52.76 23.79
N THR A 12 6.21 53.68 22.84
CA THR A 12 5.38 53.37 21.65
C THR A 12 6.06 52.34 20.74
N ALA A 13 7.38 52.44 20.55
CA ALA A 13 8.14 51.47 19.75
C ALA A 13 8.15 50.07 20.39
N LEU A 14 8.26 49.99 21.72
CA LEU A 14 8.22 48.72 22.46
C LEU A 14 6.85 48.03 22.35
N MET A 15 5.76 48.80 22.44
CA MET A 15 4.39 48.29 22.32
C MET A 15 4.11 47.75 20.91
N ILE A 16 4.59 48.43 19.86
CA ILE A 16 4.45 47.95 18.47
C ILE A 16 5.24 46.65 18.26
N LEU A 17 6.45 46.55 18.81
CA LEU A 17 7.28 45.34 18.71
C LEU A 17 6.64 44.13 19.40
N MET A 18 6.02 44.33 20.58
CA MET A 18 5.31 43.26 21.29
C MET A 18 4.04 42.80 20.58
N VAL A 19 3.30 43.71 19.92
CA VAL A 19 2.13 43.34 19.12
C VAL A 19 2.55 42.54 17.87
N CYS A 20 3.66 42.90 17.21
CA CYS A 20 4.17 42.12 16.08
C CYS A 20 4.70 40.72 16.49
N ALA A 21 5.31 40.58 17.66
CA ALA A 21 5.78 39.27 18.16
C ALA A 21 4.64 38.32 18.52
N ALA A 22 3.51 38.84 19.01
CA ALA A 22 2.32 38.05 19.32
C ALA A 22 1.62 37.51 18.06
N ILE A 23 1.66 38.24 16.94
CA ILE A 23 1.01 37.84 15.69
C ILE A 23 1.84 36.77 14.94
N PHE A 24 3.18 36.77 15.09
CA PHE A 24 4.04 35.79 14.42
C PHE A 24 4.06 34.40 15.09
N SER A 25 3.60 34.31 16.35
CA SER A 25 3.56 33.04 17.10
C SER A 25 2.36 32.16 16.74
N ALA A 26 1.41 32.68 15.94
CA ALA A 26 0.16 31.99 15.62
C ALA A 26 0.18 31.21 14.29
N VAL A 27 1.31 31.16 13.58
CA VAL A 27 1.38 30.53 12.26
C VAL A 27 2.37 29.37 12.28
N THR A 28 1.85 28.22 11.87
CA THR A 28 2.50 26.90 11.66
C THR A 28 2.63 25.95 12.85
N PHE A 29 1.53 25.69 13.56
CA PHE A 29 1.29 24.31 14.04
C PHE A 29 0.60 23.54 12.92
N SER A 30 1.38 23.07 11.95
CA SER A 30 0.94 21.94 11.14
C SER A 30 0.87 20.75 12.10
N ALA A 31 -0.34 20.26 12.36
CA ALA A 31 -0.51 19.03 13.15
C ALA A 31 0.42 17.96 12.56
N PRO A 32 1.14 17.19 13.39
CA PRO A 32 1.88 16.06 12.88
C PRO A 32 0.88 15.16 12.18
N GLN A 33 0.99 15.04 10.85
CA GLN A 33 0.34 13.95 10.13
C GLN A 33 1.01 12.70 10.66
N SER A 34 0.41 12.10 11.69
CA SER A 34 0.79 10.77 12.13
C SER A 34 0.62 9.89 10.90
N ALA A 35 1.73 9.43 10.32
CA ALA A 35 1.71 8.32 9.40
C ALA A 35 1.09 7.17 10.20
N GLN A 36 -0.21 6.94 10.01
CA GLN A 36 -0.86 5.86 10.69
C GLN A 36 -0.23 4.58 10.15
N ALA A 37 0.46 3.87 11.03
CA ALA A 37 0.85 2.49 10.83
C ALA A 37 -0.41 1.61 10.89
N CYS A 38 -1.41 1.93 10.06
CA CYS A 38 -2.54 1.07 9.85
C CYS A 38 -2.02 -0.23 9.22
N ASN A 39 -2.59 -1.36 9.64
CA ASN A 39 -2.44 -2.59 8.89
C ASN A 39 -2.85 -2.28 7.44
N PRO A 40 -2.15 -2.73 6.38
CA PRO A 40 -2.50 -2.42 4.99
C PRO A 40 -3.99 -2.51 4.63
N CYS A 41 -4.77 -3.36 5.30
CA CYS A 41 -6.20 -3.51 5.08
C CYS A 41 -7.11 -2.53 5.85
N GLU A 42 -6.53 -1.73 6.73
CA GLU A 42 -7.18 -0.67 7.53
C GLU A 42 -6.82 0.73 7.01
N CYS A 43 -5.91 0.82 6.04
CA CYS A 43 -5.50 2.06 5.40
C CYS A 43 -6.57 2.54 4.40
N GLU A 44 -7.15 3.73 4.60
CA GLU A 44 -8.17 4.32 3.70
C GLU A 44 -7.72 4.42 2.23
N ASN A 45 -6.42 4.59 2.00
CA ASN A 45 -5.83 4.75 0.66
C ASN A 45 -5.13 3.48 0.14
N ASP A 46 -5.23 2.37 0.86
CA ASP A 46 -4.66 1.11 0.43
C ASP A 46 -5.75 0.20 -0.13
N ARG A 47 -5.61 -0.14 -1.41
CA ARG A 47 -6.58 -0.96 -2.15
C ARG A 47 -6.05 -2.36 -2.41
N ARG A 48 -5.01 -2.79 -1.69
CA ARG A 48 -4.47 -4.14 -1.78
C ARG A 48 -5.45 -5.14 -1.20
N HIS A 49 -5.45 -6.33 -1.79
CA HIS A 49 -6.22 -7.47 -1.28
C HIS A 49 -5.51 -8.21 -0.14
N ASN A 50 -4.21 -7.98 0.06
CA ASN A 50 -3.42 -8.67 1.06
C ASN A 50 -2.98 -7.75 2.21
N CYS A 51 -2.92 -8.31 3.42
CA CYS A 51 -2.50 -7.62 4.64
C CYS A 51 -1.21 -8.21 5.20
N MET A 52 -1.18 -9.53 5.44
CA MET A 52 -0.14 -10.21 6.23
C MET A 52 1.25 -10.12 5.60
N GLY A 53 1.33 -10.08 4.27
CA GLY A 53 2.57 -9.85 3.52
C GLY A 53 2.68 -8.47 2.88
N GLY A 54 1.98 -7.45 3.40
CA GLY A 54 1.94 -6.11 2.79
C GLY A 54 3.26 -5.34 2.77
N HIS A 55 4.33 -5.84 3.39
CA HIS A 55 5.70 -5.32 3.23
C HIS A 55 6.49 -6.06 2.15
N PHE A 56 5.99 -7.22 1.70
CA PHE A 56 6.66 -8.12 0.77
C PHE A 56 6.02 -8.11 -0.62
N TYR A 57 4.69 -8.05 -0.70
CA TYR A 57 3.96 -8.05 -1.95
C TYR A 57 2.67 -7.23 -1.87
N ALA A 58 2.15 -6.88 -3.04
CA ALA A 58 0.88 -6.22 -3.21
C ALA A 58 0.07 -6.93 -4.29
N PHE A 59 -1.17 -7.28 -3.96
CA PHE A 59 -2.11 -7.94 -4.85
C PHE A 59 -3.31 -7.06 -5.12
N TYR A 60 -3.65 -6.88 -6.40
CA TYR A 60 -4.78 -6.07 -6.83
C TYR A 60 -5.62 -6.80 -7.87
N THR A 61 -6.93 -6.55 -7.82
CA THR A 61 -7.83 -6.77 -8.94
C THR A 61 -8.64 -5.51 -9.19
N LYS A 62 -8.87 -5.13 -10.44
CA LYS A 62 -9.71 -4.00 -10.80
C LYS A 62 -10.65 -4.32 -11.95
N GLY A 63 -11.84 -3.72 -11.90
CA GLY A 63 -12.78 -3.75 -13.00
C GLY A 63 -12.25 -2.90 -14.16
N THR A 64 -12.49 -3.38 -15.37
CA THR A 64 -12.14 -2.71 -16.62
C THR A 64 -13.31 -2.85 -17.59
N PRO A 65 -13.41 -2.03 -18.66
CA PRO A 65 -14.46 -2.19 -19.66
C PRO A 65 -14.49 -3.57 -20.34
N THR A 66 -13.36 -4.30 -20.33
CA THR A 66 -13.21 -5.61 -20.97
C THR A 66 -13.22 -6.78 -19.97
N GLY A 67 -13.61 -6.55 -18.71
CA GLY A 67 -13.61 -7.56 -17.64
C GLY A 67 -12.69 -7.16 -16.50
N CYS A 68 -11.80 -8.04 -16.06
CA CYS A 68 -10.86 -7.77 -14.98
C CYS A 68 -9.42 -7.49 -15.42
N LEU A 69 -8.69 -6.76 -14.58
CA LEU A 69 -7.24 -6.80 -14.53
C LEU A 69 -6.77 -7.25 -13.14
N LEU A 70 -5.90 -8.26 -13.13
CA LEU A 70 -5.21 -8.80 -11.97
C LEU A 70 -3.73 -8.40 -12.03
N GLU A 71 -3.21 -7.84 -10.94
CA GLU A 71 -1.81 -7.44 -10.87
C GLU A 71 -1.18 -7.86 -9.53
N VAL A 72 0.04 -8.40 -9.60
CA VAL A 72 0.86 -8.73 -8.42
C VAL A 72 2.17 -7.96 -8.51
N TYR A 73 2.55 -7.30 -7.42
CA TYR A 73 3.79 -6.56 -7.29
C TYR A 73 4.63 -7.12 -6.13
N SER A 74 5.94 -7.20 -6.31
CA SER A 74 6.89 -7.33 -5.20
C SER A 74 7.15 -5.96 -4.61
N ILE A 75 7.33 -5.86 -3.30
CA ILE A 75 7.67 -4.62 -2.61
C ILE A 75 9.16 -4.67 -2.26
N GLU A 76 9.90 -3.67 -2.74
CA GLU A 76 11.32 -3.50 -2.44
C GLU A 76 11.52 -2.85 -1.06
N PRO A 77 12.71 -2.96 -0.45
CA PRO A 77 12.97 -2.40 0.89
C PRO A 77 12.72 -0.88 1.01
N ASN A 78 12.76 -0.15 -0.11
CA ASN A 78 12.46 1.28 -0.17
C ASN A 78 10.95 1.58 -0.34
N GLY A 79 10.09 0.55 -0.29
CA GLY A 79 8.64 0.65 -0.51
C GLY A 79 8.21 0.68 -1.97
N THR A 80 9.13 0.65 -2.94
CA THR A 80 8.80 0.67 -4.36
C THR A 80 8.21 -0.67 -4.80
N GLY A 81 7.09 -0.63 -5.52
CA GLY A 81 6.46 -1.80 -6.10
C GLY A 81 7.03 -2.14 -7.48
N ARG A 82 7.47 -3.38 -7.69
CA ARG A 82 7.86 -3.91 -9.02
C ARG A 82 6.88 -4.98 -9.46
N ARG A 83 6.25 -4.79 -10.62
CA ARG A 83 5.22 -5.71 -11.13
C ARG A 83 5.83 -7.07 -11.47
N GLN A 84 5.25 -8.12 -10.91
CA GLN A 84 5.66 -9.52 -11.11
C GLN A 84 4.70 -10.25 -12.05
N LEU A 85 3.39 -10.04 -11.86
CA LEU A 85 2.35 -10.65 -12.70
C LEU A 85 1.35 -9.58 -13.13
N ARG A 86 0.84 -9.73 -14.36
CA ARG A 86 -0.26 -8.92 -14.89
C ARG A 86 -1.09 -9.77 -15.83
N LEU A 87 -2.33 -10.05 -15.45
CA LEU A 87 -3.25 -10.87 -16.23
C LEU A 87 -4.55 -10.11 -16.48
N THR A 88 -5.05 -10.18 -17.70
CA THR A 88 -6.38 -9.69 -18.07
C THR A 88 -7.42 -10.81 -17.98
N GLU A 89 -8.71 -10.45 -18.02
CA GLU A 89 -9.81 -11.41 -18.15
C GLU A 89 -9.57 -12.42 -19.28
N ARG A 90 -9.09 -11.92 -20.44
CA ARG A 90 -8.80 -12.76 -21.60
C ARG A 90 -7.67 -13.75 -21.31
N ASP A 91 -6.69 -13.39 -20.49
CA ASP A 91 -5.61 -14.30 -20.12
C ASP A 91 -6.14 -15.39 -19.18
N LEU A 92 -6.96 -15.00 -18.19
CA LEU A 92 -7.57 -15.91 -17.22
C LEU A 92 -8.56 -16.89 -17.86
N ALA A 93 -9.24 -16.47 -18.93
CA ALA A 93 -10.20 -17.29 -19.68
C ALA A 93 -9.57 -18.40 -20.52
N ARG A 94 -8.25 -18.36 -20.76
CA ARG A 94 -7.53 -19.44 -21.48
C ARG A 94 -7.34 -20.70 -20.64
N PHE A 95 -7.61 -20.61 -19.35
CA PHE A 95 -7.42 -21.68 -18.39
C PHE A 95 -8.77 -22.27 -17.98
N PRO A 96 -8.86 -23.59 -17.75
CA PRO A 96 -10.12 -24.21 -17.32
C PRO A 96 -10.63 -23.57 -16.04
N THR A 97 -11.95 -23.38 -15.95
CA THR A 97 -12.61 -22.77 -14.78
C THR A 97 -12.67 -23.70 -13.57
N ARG A 98 -12.53 -25.03 -13.77
CA ARG A 98 -12.42 -26.05 -12.72
C ARG A 98 -11.26 -26.96 -13.05
N ALA A 99 -10.11 -26.75 -12.42
CA ALA A 99 -8.92 -27.54 -12.64
C ALA A 99 -8.33 -28.02 -11.31
N GLN A 100 -7.62 -29.14 -11.32
CA GLN A 100 -6.91 -29.65 -10.14
C GLN A 100 -5.71 -28.74 -9.82
N ASN A 101 -5.95 -27.58 -9.21
CA ASN A 101 -4.93 -26.62 -8.78
C ASN A 101 -3.93 -26.25 -9.89
N TYR A 102 -4.45 -25.66 -10.97
CA TYR A 102 -3.70 -25.39 -12.19
C TYR A 102 -2.86 -24.12 -12.09
N LEU A 103 -1.57 -24.19 -12.44
CA LEU A 103 -0.69 -23.03 -12.51
C LEU A 103 -1.00 -22.16 -13.74
N ILE A 104 -1.50 -20.95 -13.53
CA ILE A 104 -1.81 -19.97 -14.59
C ILE A 104 -0.54 -19.24 -15.02
N ALA A 105 0.22 -18.72 -14.05
CA ALA A 105 1.38 -17.89 -14.31
C ALA A 105 2.35 -17.92 -13.12
N ALA A 106 3.63 -17.72 -13.38
CA ALA A 106 4.65 -17.54 -12.37
C ALA A 106 5.63 -16.43 -12.76
N SER A 107 6.19 -15.73 -11.77
CA SER A 107 7.30 -14.81 -11.97
C SER A 107 8.55 -15.57 -12.39
N ARG A 108 9.52 -14.84 -12.98
CA ARG A 108 10.78 -15.44 -13.46
C ARG A 108 11.58 -16.14 -12.36
N ASP A 109 11.54 -15.59 -11.14
CA ASP A 109 12.20 -16.14 -9.96
C ASP A 109 11.32 -17.15 -9.19
N GLN A 110 10.13 -17.47 -9.71
CA GLN A 110 9.15 -18.39 -9.13
C GLN A 110 8.66 -18.01 -7.72
N ARG A 111 8.95 -16.79 -7.25
CA ARG A 111 8.52 -16.30 -5.94
C ARG A 111 7.05 -15.90 -5.92
N PHE A 112 6.46 -15.68 -7.10
CA PHE A 112 5.06 -15.32 -7.25
C PHE A 112 4.43 -16.29 -8.24
N ALA A 113 3.35 -16.93 -7.83
CA ALA A 113 2.61 -17.85 -8.68
C ALA A 113 1.11 -17.65 -8.51
N LEU A 114 0.39 -17.70 -9.63
CA LEU A 114 -1.06 -17.63 -9.69
C LEU A 114 -1.61 -18.99 -10.10
N TYR A 115 -2.55 -19.51 -9.34
CA TYR A 115 -3.21 -20.78 -9.57
C TYR A 115 -4.73 -20.60 -9.72
N ARG A 116 -5.36 -21.51 -10.46
CA ARG A 116 -6.81 -21.77 -10.41
C ARG A 116 -7.06 -23.01 -9.56
N LEU A 117 -7.81 -22.85 -8.48
CA LEU A 117 -8.19 -23.97 -7.62
C LEU A 117 -9.33 -24.78 -8.24
N SER A 118 -9.53 -26.00 -7.72
CA SER A 118 -10.64 -26.87 -8.14
C SER A 118 -12.02 -26.27 -7.85
N SER A 119 -12.10 -25.42 -6.83
CA SER A 119 -13.28 -24.61 -6.51
C SER A 119 -13.59 -23.52 -7.55
N GLY A 120 -12.63 -23.20 -8.43
CA GLY A 120 -12.69 -22.09 -9.39
C GLY A 120 -12.12 -20.77 -8.84
N GLU A 121 -11.76 -20.73 -7.57
CA GLU A 121 -11.09 -19.60 -6.92
C GLU A 121 -9.69 -19.38 -7.53
N LEU A 122 -9.21 -18.14 -7.45
CA LEU A 122 -7.85 -17.79 -7.83
C LEU A 122 -6.99 -17.73 -6.57
N GLN A 123 -5.79 -18.33 -6.63
CA GLN A 123 -4.85 -18.34 -5.52
C GLN A 123 -3.52 -17.72 -5.96
N VAL A 124 -3.08 -16.69 -5.25
CA VAL A 124 -1.75 -16.10 -5.39
C VAL A 124 -0.86 -16.61 -4.26
N ASN A 125 0.23 -17.26 -4.62
CA ASN A 125 1.30 -17.59 -3.68
C ASN A 125 2.43 -16.59 -3.86
N ALA A 126 2.84 -15.96 -2.77
CA ALA A 126 3.98 -15.04 -2.70
C ALA A 126 4.98 -15.54 -1.64
N GLY A 127 6.18 -15.93 -2.06
CA GLY A 127 7.25 -16.37 -1.17
C GLY A 127 8.15 -17.45 -1.78
N PRO A 128 9.11 -17.98 -1.01
CA PRO A 128 9.39 -17.60 0.38
C PRO A 128 9.94 -16.17 0.50
N ASP A 129 9.66 -15.51 1.61
CA ASP A 129 10.32 -14.27 2.03
C ASP A 129 11.65 -14.55 2.79
N ARG A 130 12.22 -13.53 3.45
CA ARG A 130 13.47 -13.67 4.21
C ARG A 130 13.31 -14.50 5.49
N GLU A 131 12.09 -14.70 5.97
CA GLU A 131 11.74 -15.51 7.14
C GLU A 131 11.19 -16.89 6.73
N ASN A 132 11.35 -17.29 5.47
CA ASN A 132 10.80 -18.50 4.86
C ASN A 132 9.26 -18.58 4.91
N LYS A 133 8.58 -17.45 5.03
CA LYS A 133 7.12 -17.37 4.96
C LYS A 133 6.63 -17.39 3.52
N VAL A 134 5.55 -18.10 3.29
CA VAL A 134 4.78 -18.10 2.05
C VAL A 134 3.41 -17.55 2.36
N TYR A 135 3.06 -16.46 1.70
CA TYR A 135 1.77 -15.80 1.79
C TYR A 135 0.87 -16.33 0.69
N VAL A 136 -0.36 -16.68 1.04
CA VAL A 136 -1.35 -17.23 0.11
C VAL A 136 -2.60 -16.37 0.16
N THR A 137 -2.89 -15.63 -0.91
CA THR A 137 -4.17 -14.93 -1.06
C THR A 137 -5.08 -15.72 -1.98
N ILE A 138 -6.28 -16.04 -1.51
CA ILE A 138 -7.34 -16.69 -2.28
C ILE A 138 -8.45 -15.68 -2.51
N ILE A 139 -8.89 -15.54 -3.76
CA ILE A 139 -9.99 -14.65 -4.13
C ILE A 139 -11.08 -15.37 -4.91
N ARG A 140 -12.30 -14.87 -4.76
CA ARG A 140 -13.44 -15.21 -5.59
C ARG A 140 -13.74 -14.10 -6.58
N GLY A 141 -13.82 -14.46 -7.85
CA GLY A 141 -14.09 -13.52 -8.94
C GLY A 141 -12.88 -12.66 -9.34
N CYS A 142 -13.05 -11.92 -10.43
CA CYS A 142 -12.16 -10.87 -10.86
C CYS A 142 -13.05 -9.80 -11.53
N PRO A 143 -13.26 -8.62 -10.93
CA PRO A 143 -12.69 -8.13 -9.67
C PRO A 143 -13.07 -9.01 -8.47
N ALA A 144 -12.19 -9.08 -7.47
CA ALA A 144 -12.40 -9.88 -6.28
C ALA A 144 -13.59 -9.35 -5.47
N THR A 145 -14.50 -10.24 -5.10
CA THR A 145 -15.63 -9.95 -4.19
C THR A 145 -15.41 -10.51 -2.79
N GLU A 146 -14.62 -11.58 -2.70
CA GLU A 146 -14.23 -12.22 -1.46
C GLU A 146 -12.72 -12.45 -1.49
N VAL A 147 -12.07 -12.23 -0.35
CA VAL A 147 -10.64 -12.35 -0.19
C VAL A 147 -10.34 -13.08 1.10
N ARG A 148 -9.41 -14.04 1.05
CA ARG A 148 -8.87 -14.75 2.20
C ARG A 148 -7.35 -14.76 2.09
N GLU A 149 -6.67 -14.60 3.21
CA GLU A 149 -5.21 -14.69 3.27
C GLU A 149 -4.79 -15.69 4.34
N GLU A 150 -3.80 -16.51 4.00
CA GLU A 150 -3.19 -17.50 4.87
C GLU A 150 -1.66 -17.36 4.77
N VAL A 151 -0.94 -17.70 5.85
CA VAL A 151 0.52 -17.63 5.90
C VAL A 151 1.06 -18.95 6.42
N PHE A 152 2.04 -19.47 5.69
CA PHE A 152 2.73 -20.72 6.03
C PHE A 152 4.22 -20.43 6.22
N VAL A 153 4.84 -21.13 7.17
CA VAL A 153 6.31 -21.16 7.26
C VAL A 153 6.78 -22.43 6.55
N LYS A 154 7.64 -22.27 5.55
CA LYS A 154 8.22 -23.42 4.86
C LYS A 154 9.27 -24.06 5.77
N SER A 155 8.97 -25.22 6.33
CA SER A 155 9.95 -26.06 7.02
C SER A 155 11.00 -26.55 6.02
N ASN A 156 12.27 -26.33 6.32
CA ASN A 156 13.40 -26.84 5.54
C ASN A 156 13.53 -28.36 5.67
#